data_AF-A0A953F591-F1
#
_entry.id   AF-A0A953F591-F1
#
_cell.length_a   1.000
_cell.length_b   1.000
_cell.length_c   1.000
_cell.angle_alpha   90.00
_cell.angle_beta   90.00
_cell.angle_gamma   90.00
#
_symmetry.space_group_name_H-M   'P 1'
#
loop_
_entity.id
_entity.type
_entity.pdbx_description
1 polymer ?
#
loop_
_entity_poly.entity_id
_entity_poly.type
_entity_poly.pdbx_seq_one_letter_code
_entity_poly.pdbx_strand_id
1 'polypeptide(L)'
;SPFWINDRLRPWNSPPGQPRRAAVSAFGFGGTNAHLLLKEPPADVPLQSENREPQLITLSARDADELHDLANRMSRYLQQNPLTQLGDIAYTLQQRSQKGQVRWAKVAATTSQLQIALDELSTTKQLAPAPNEQLPRVAFVFANEEEWDSDFASDLIARSNNYRQTCESAEQLAAAHGTFNEAEIALFANQFATAEMLRQLGIAPDVICGYGTGDYAAACISGAITFSDAVDLLRHRTTLLKSLNLRTIHVRVAAKSDSLERALAAHVSQYSIAAVIAAEELIISVQQDHLDEIRAALTDARIDYRITTINKPHHSQFVGPATETMNRFHETMPAEPAWITCCHTPNGAWAGWGNHWQSPIRLDQGLAMLRQKSPNLIIQIGPNSRLEERLHSELPESQCYRVLETGGQNWEKILQILGKLYECGLNPTWAPRRSNSERKLDLPTRSFRRQSFWVTPNPPQINSSMPLVRAPSMRLRHPLLDECLGEGVASENGQAAAR
;
A
#
# COMPACT_ATOMS: atom_id res chain seq x y z
N SER A 1 -2.71 9.37 64.20
CA SER A 1 -2.93 8.44 63.08
C SER A 1 -2.20 8.98 61.85
N PRO A 2 -1.44 8.19 61.08
CA PRO A 2 -0.86 8.63 59.81
C PRO A 2 -1.92 8.78 58.69
N PHE A 3 -3.16 8.34 58.95
CA PHE A 3 -4.27 8.43 58.02
C PHE A 3 -5.00 9.77 58.13
N TRP A 4 -5.35 10.34 56.98
CA TRP A 4 -6.14 11.56 56.84
C TRP A 4 -7.09 11.43 55.64
N ILE A 5 -8.18 12.22 55.65
CA ILE A 5 -9.19 12.20 54.58
C ILE A 5 -8.84 13.29 53.57
N ASN A 6 -8.77 12.93 52.28
CA ASN A 6 -8.53 13.90 51.22
C ASN A 6 -9.83 14.61 50.80
N ASP A 7 -9.91 15.89 51.13
CA ASP A 7 -11.08 16.75 50.95
C ASP A 7 -10.97 17.73 49.76
N ARG A 8 -9.79 17.82 49.15
CA ARG A 8 -9.49 18.68 47.98
C ARG A 8 -8.47 18.03 47.07
N LEU A 9 -8.33 18.49 45.83
CA LEU A 9 -7.28 17.98 44.92
C LEU A 9 -5.90 18.27 45.52
N ARG A 10 -5.05 17.26 45.65
CA ARG A 10 -3.69 17.39 46.18
C ARG A 10 -2.69 16.61 45.34
N PRO A 11 -1.45 17.10 45.18
CA PRO A 11 -0.37 16.34 44.54
C PRO A 11 -0.07 15.06 45.30
N TRP A 12 0.09 13.94 44.58
CA TRP A 12 0.54 12.67 45.14
C TRP A 12 2.05 12.52 44.90
N ASN A 13 2.86 13.08 45.79
CA ASN A 13 4.31 13.03 45.67
C ASN A 13 4.85 11.67 46.18
N SER A 14 5.82 11.10 45.46
CA SER A 14 6.56 9.90 45.87
C SER A 14 8.06 10.18 45.68
N PRO A 15 8.95 9.65 46.54
CA PRO A 15 10.39 9.80 46.35
C PRO A 15 10.85 9.26 44.98
N PRO A 16 11.91 9.81 44.37
CA PRO A 16 12.49 9.29 43.14
C PRO A 16 12.79 7.79 43.26
N GLY A 17 12.38 7.01 42.25
CA GLY A 17 12.57 5.55 42.24
C GLY A 17 11.57 4.76 43.11
N GLN A 18 10.67 5.42 43.85
CA GLN A 18 9.62 4.74 44.59
C GLN A 18 8.27 4.88 43.90
N PRO A 19 7.64 3.75 43.53
CA PRO A 19 6.36 3.81 42.86
C PRO A 19 5.24 4.14 43.82
N ARG A 20 4.32 5.01 43.38
CA ARG A 20 3.05 5.25 44.09
C ARG A 20 2.30 3.91 44.21
N ARG A 21 1.76 3.68 45.40
CA ARG A 21 0.97 2.48 45.72
C ARG A 21 -0.35 2.90 46.35
N ALA A 22 -1.42 2.24 45.92
CA ALA A 22 -2.75 2.43 46.48
C ALA A 22 -3.31 1.10 46.96
N ALA A 23 -4.28 1.14 47.85
CA ALA A 23 -5.09 -0.01 48.19
C ALA A 23 -6.57 0.32 47.95
N VAL A 24 -7.32 -0.64 47.42
CA VAL A 24 -8.77 -0.54 47.20
C VAL A 24 -9.44 -1.69 47.94
N SER A 25 -10.33 -1.37 48.87
CA SER A 25 -11.12 -2.35 49.62
C SER A 25 -12.59 -2.26 49.23
N ALA A 26 -13.26 -3.40 49.09
CA ALA A 26 -14.71 -3.48 48.89
C ALA A 26 -15.31 -4.55 49.82
N PHE A 27 -16.40 -4.19 50.51
CA PHE A 27 -17.06 -5.03 51.51
C PHE A 27 -18.53 -5.16 51.15
N GLY A 28 -18.96 -6.35 50.72
CA GLY A 28 -20.35 -6.64 50.39
C GLY A 28 -21.18 -6.91 51.64
N PHE A 29 -22.46 -6.51 51.64
CA PHE A 29 -23.38 -6.71 52.77
C PHE A 29 -23.48 -8.19 53.22
N GLY A 30 -23.32 -9.13 52.29
CA GLY A 30 -23.27 -10.58 52.59
C GLY A 30 -21.97 -11.08 53.22
N GLY A 31 -21.02 -10.21 53.57
CA GLY A 31 -19.75 -10.57 54.22
C GLY A 31 -18.60 -10.91 53.27
N THR A 32 -18.79 -10.79 51.95
CA THR A 32 -17.70 -10.97 50.97
C THR A 32 -16.80 -9.73 50.94
N ASN A 33 -15.49 -9.95 51.13
CA ASN A 33 -14.51 -8.89 51.21
C ASN A 33 -13.46 -9.04 50.10
N ALA A 34 -13.13 -7.95 49.43
CA ALA A 34 -12.06 -7.90 48.43
C ALA A 34 -11.07 -6.77 48.79
N HIS A 35 -9.78 -7.04 48.59
CA HIS A 35 -8.71 -6.06 48.81
C HIS A 35 -7.69 -6.14 47.67
N LEU A 36 -7.46 -5.02 47.00
CA LEU A 36 -6.54 -4.90 45.87
C LEU A 36 -5.43 -3.93 46.23
N LEU A 37 -4.20 -4.30 45.89
CA LEU A 37 -3.03 -3.41 45.93
C LEU A 37 -2.69 -2.98 44.51
N LEU A 38 -2.64 -1.67 44.29
CA LEU A 38 -2.30 -1.06 43.02
C LEU A 38 -0.92 -0.43 43.11
N LYS A 39 -0.20 -0.48 41.99
CA LYS A 39 1.11 0.16 41.82
C LYS A 39 1.06 0.98 40.54
N GLU A 40 1.68 2.15 40.53
CA GLU A 40 1.89 2.90 39.29
C GLU A 40 2.60 2.03 38.22
N PRO A 41 2.30 2.24 36.93
CA PRO A 41 3.04 1.58 35.86
C PRO A 41 4.52 2.01 35.91
N PRO A 42 5.44 1.19 35.38
CA PRO A 42 6.83 1.61 35.18
C PRO A 42 6.90 2.94 34.43
N ALA A 43 7.90 3.78 34.75
CA ALA A 43 8.09 5.04 34.05
C ALA A 43 8.33 4.80 32.55
N ASP A 44 7.64 5.57 31.72
CA ASP A 44 7.86 5.53 30.27
C ASP A 44 9.29 5.98 29.97
N VAL A 45 10.00 5.20 29.15
CA VAL A 45 11.28 5.64 28.60
C VAL A 45 11.01 6.81 27.65
N PRO A 46 11.69 7.97 27.80
CA PRO A 46 11.58 9.06 26.85
C PRO A 46 11.99 8.56 25.47
N LEU A 47 11.13 8.79 24.48
CA LEU A 47 11.38 8.37 23.12
C LEU A 47 12.00 9.54 22.38
N GLN A 48 13.11 9.28 21.70
CA GLN A 48 13.70 10.24 20.77
C GLN A 48 12.80 10.28 19.53
N SER A 49 12.05 11.37 19.37
CA SER A 49 11.21 11.62 18.20
C SER A 49 11.94 12.56 17.24
N GLU A 50 12.57 12.01 16.20
CA GLU A 50 13.19 12.84 15.16
C GLU A 50 12.52 12.70 13.78
N ASN A 51 11.70 11.68 13.53
CA ASN A 51 11.26 11.40 12.17
C ASN A 51 9.93 12.06 11.79
N ARG A 52 10.02 13.10 10.95
CA ARG A 52 8.93 13.74 10.19
C ARG A 52 8.56 12.92 8.94
N GLU A 53 8.38 11.62 9.11
CA GLU A 53 8.05 10.74 7.99
C GLU A 53 6.54 10.76 7.71
N PRO A 54 6.13 10.73 6.42
CA PRO A 54 4.72 10.54 6.06
C PRO A 54 4.12 9.30 6.74
N GLN A 55 2.93 9.46 7.31
CA GLN A 55 2.16 8.40 7.97
C GLN A 55 0.81 8.23 7.28
N LEU A 56 0.36 6.97 7.16
CA LEU A 56 -1.02 6.66 6.77
C LEU A 56 -1.93 6.69 7.99
N ILE A 57 -2.83 7.66 8.02
CA ILE A 57 -3.89 7.77 9.02
C ILE A 57 -5.13 7.08 8.49
N THR A 58 -5.65 6.13 9.26
CA THR A 58 -6.82 5.32 8.88
C THR A 58 -7.97 5.53 9.87
N LEU A 59 -9.13 5.94 9.36
CA LEU A 59 -10.37 6.01 10.10
C LEU A 59 -11.38 5.02 9.52
N SER A 60 -12.26 4.52 10.36
CA SER A 60 -13.41 3.75 9.89
C SER A 60 -14.56 3.87 10.88
N ALA A 61 -15.77 3.77 10.34
CA ALA A 61 -17.01 3.81 11.09
C ALA A 61 -18.06 2.91 10.43
N ARG A 62 -19.16 2.65 11.13
CA ARG A 62 -20.26 1.83 10.58
C ARG A 62 -20.92 2.52 9.39
N ASP A 63 -21.13 3.83 9.49
CA ASP A 63 -21.81 4.65 8.49
C ASP A 63 -21.11 6.01 8.32
N ALA A 64 -21.53 6.77 7.31
CA ALA A 64 -20.94 8.06 6.94
C ALA A 64 -21.02 9.08 8.07
N ASP A 65 -22.15 9.14 8.78
CA ASP A 65 -22.36 10.11 9.84
C ASP A 65 -21.45 9.83 11.04
N GLU A 66 -21.29 8.56 11.43
CA GLU A 66 -20.36 8.19 12.51
C GLU A 66 -18.91 8.51 12.12
N LEU A 67 -18.56 8.42 10.83
CA LEU A 67 -17.24 8.82 10.34
C LEU A 67 -17.05 10.35 10.43
N HIS A 68 -18.07 11.15 10.07
CA HIS A 68 -18.05 12.60 10.27
C HIS A 68 -17.89 12.98 11.75
N ASP A 69 -18.64 12.35 12.64
CA ASP A 69 -18.54 12.57 14.09
C ASP A 69 -17.16 12.21 14.63
N LEU A 70 -16.54 11.14 14.10
CA LEU A 70 -15.18 10.75 14.46
C LEU A 70 -14.16 11.78 13.94
N ALA A 71 -14.30 12.24 12.69
CA ALA A 71 -13.44 13.26 12.11
C ALA A 71 -13.46 14.56 12.94
N ASN A 72 -14.65 15.05 13.30
CA ASN A 72 -14.84 16.24 14.13
C ASN A 72 -14.23 16.10 15.53
N ARG A 73 -14.22 14.90 16.11
CA ARG A 73 -13.62 14.65 17.43
C ARG A 73 -12.11 14.51 17.35
N MET A 74 -11.60 13.89 16.28
CA MET A 74 -10.16 13.84 16.00
C MET A 74 -9.60 15.25 15.77
N SER A 75 -10.30 16.08 14.99
CA SER A 75 -9.97 17.51 14.75
C SER A 75 -9.87 18.28 16.07
N ARG A 76 -10.89 18.19 16.95
CA ARG A 76 -10.84 18.79 18.30
C ARG A 76 -9.73 18.24 19.19
N TYR A 77 -9.45 16.94 19.11
CA TYR A 77 -8.37 16.32 19.88
C TYR A 77 -7.00 16.90 19.49
N LEU A 78 -6.72 17.08 18.20
CA LEU A 78 -5.48 17.68 17.71
C LEU A 78 -5.32 19.13 18.17
N GLN A 79 -6.40 19.90 18.17
CA GLN A 79 -6.40 21.28 18.69
C GLN A 79 -6.08 21.34 20.19
N GLN A 80 -6.57 20.37 20.97
CA GLN A 80 -6.31 20.29 22.42
C GLN A 80 -4.93 19.70 22.76
N ASN A 81 -4.33 18.94 21.84
CA ASN A 81 -3.08 18.21 22.05
C ASN A 81 -2.07 18.48 20.92
N PRO A 82 -1.58 19.74 20.75
CA PRO A 82 -0.77 20.14 19.60
C PRO A 82 0.61 19.47 19.55
N LEU A 83 1.08 18.90 20.67
CA LEU A 83 2.36 18.18 20.77
C LEU A 83 2.24 16.68 20.40
N THR A 84 1.05 16.22 20.00
CA THR A 84 0.84 14.82 19.62
C THR A 84 1.64 14.47 18.38
N GLN A 85 2.35 13.34 18.42
CA GLN A 85 3.11 12.85 17.28
C GLN A 85 2.22 12.08 16.30
N LEU A 86 2.43 12.32 15.00
CA LEU A 86 1.63 11.68 13.95
C LEU A 86 1.83 10.16 13.91
N GLY A 87 3.04 9.69 14.21
CA GLY A 87 3.36 8.25 14.30
C GLY A 87 2.54 7.53 15.37
N ASP A 88 2.38 8.15 16.55
CA ASP A 88 1.57 7.59 17.65
C ASP A 88 0.09 7.49 17.28
N ILE A 89 -0.43 8.50 16.55
CA ILE A 89 -1.81 8.49 16.03
C ILE A 89 -1.97 7.35 15.02
N ALA A 90 -1.07 7.26 14.04
CA ALA A 90 -1.09 6.22 13.01
C ALA A 90 -1.05 4.83 13.65
N TYR A 91 -0.07 4.60 14.53
CA TYR A 91 0.09 3.35 15.28
C TYR A 91 -1.18 2.98 16.04
N THR A 92 -1.73 3.91 16.83
CA THR A 92 -2.93 3.66 17.64
C THR A 92 -4.15 3.27 16.79
N LEU A 93 -4.33 3.91 15.62
CA LEU A 93 -5.43 3.63 14.71
C LEU A 93 -5.25 2.32 13.93
N GLN A 94 -4.01 1.98 13.58
CA GLN A 94 -3.66 0.75 12.88
C GLN A 94 -3.92 -0.50 13.76
N GLN A 95 -3.70 -0.40 15.07
CA GLN A 95 -3.95 -1.48 16.04
C GLN A 95 -5.44 -1.75 16.34
N ARG A 96 -6.38 -0.98 15.78
CA ARG A 96 -7.82 -1.20 15.99
C ARG A 96 -8.27 -2.45 15.21
N SER A 97 -8.64 -3.51 15.94
CA SER A 97 -9.03 -4.81 15.38
C SER A 97 -10.36 -4.80 14.62
N GLN A 98 -11.31 -3.94 15.01
CA GLN A 98 -12.58 -3.79 14.31
C GLN A 98 -12.53 -2.57 13.39
N LYS A 99 -12.65 -2.82 12.09
CA LYS A 99 -12.79 -1.78 11.05
C LYS A 99 -14.25 -1.69 10.62
N GLY A 100 -14.76 -0.47 10.53
CA GLY A 100 -16.10 -0.18 10.02
C GLY A 100 -16.21 -0.36 8.50
N GLN A 101 -17.44 -0.29 7.99
CA GLN A 101 -17.74 -0.40 6.56
C GLN A 101 -17.36 0.87 5.80
N VAL A 102 -17.58 2.05 6.39
CA VAL A 102 -17.15 3.31 5.78
C VAL A 102 -15.73 3.59 6.25
N ARG A 103 -14.80 3.69 5.30
CA ARG A 103 -13.36 3.78 5.54
C ARG A 103 -12.80 5.02 4.88
N TRP A 104 -11.84 5.64 5.56
CA TRP A 104 -11.11 6.79 5.05
C TRP A 104 -9.65 6.65 5.39
N ALA A 105 -8.79 7.01 4.45
CA ALA A 105 -7.37 7.05 4.68
C ALA A 105 -6.72 8.29 4.08
N LYS A 106 -5.73 8.83 4.78
CA LYS A 106 -4.95 9.95 4.30
C LYS A 106 -3.50 9.82 4.71
N VAL A 107 -2.61 10.09 3.77
CA VAL A 107 -1.19 10.27 4.04
C VAL A 107 -0.95 11.70 4.49
N ALA A 108 -0.26 11.87 5.61
CA ALA A 108 0.14 13.18 6.12
C ALA A 108 1.58 13.10 6.64
N ALA A 109 2.36 14.15 6.43
CA ALA A 109 3.69 14.34 7.01
C ALA A 109 3.66 15.24 8.25
N THR A 110 2.57 15.99 8.46
CA THR A 110 2.40 16.88 9.62
C THR A 110 1.00 16.80 10.22
N THR A 111 0.87 17.18 11.50
CA THR A 111 -0.43 17.30 12.17
C THR A 111 -1.32 18.37 11.54
N SER A 112 -0.75 19.44 10.99
CA SER A 112 -1.49 20.46 10.24
C SER A 112 -2.10 19.91 8.95
N GLN A 113 -1.37 19.08 8.20
CA GLN A 113 -1.93 18.40 7.01
C GLN A 113 -3.05 17.44 7.39
N LEU A 114 -2.90 16.69 8.49
CA LEU A 114 -3.96 15.83 9.00
C LEU A 114 -5.19 16.65 9.42
N GLN A 115 -5.01 17.77 10.10
CA GLN A 115 -6.08 18.67 10.51
C GLN A 115 -6.92 19.12 9.32
N ILE A 116 -6.28 19.64 8.26
CA ILE A 116 -6.97 20.05 7.02
C ILE A 116 -7.78 18.90 6.44
N ALA A 117 -7.19 17.71 6.35
CA ALA A 117 -7.85 16.54 5.78
C ALA A 117 -9.05 16.03 6.61
N LEU A 118 -9.00 16.18 7.95
CA LEU A 118 -10.12 15.87 8.83
C LEU A 118 -11.26 16.88 8.69
N ASP A 119 -10.93 18.15 8.53
CA ASP A 119 -11.91 19.22 8.34
C ASP A 119 -12.61 19.05 6.97
N GLU A 120 -11.87 18.70 5.91
CA GLU A 120 -12.44 18.30 4.61
C GLU A 120 -13.36 17.06 4.74
N LEU A 121 -12.89 16.01 5.43
CA LEU A 121 -13.68 14.81 5.67
C LEU A 121 -15.00 15.13 6.37
N SER A 122 -15.00 16.04 7.35
CA SER A 122 -16.20 16.40 8.12
C SER A 122 -17.35 16.99 7.28
N THR A 123 -17.05 17.49 6.09
CA THR A 123 -18.02 18.13 5.17
C THR A 123 -18.30 17.31 3.92
N THR A 124 -17.68 16.14 3.79
CA THR A 124 -17.78 15.30 2.58
C THR A 124 -19.17 14.69 2.44
N LYS A 125 -19.94 15.07 1.42
CA LYS A 125 -21.33 14.62 1.26
C LYS A 125 -21.47 13.16 0.83
N GLN A 126 -20.47 12.62 0.12
CA GLN A 126 -20.50 11.27 -0.44
C GLN A 126 -19.41 10.42 0.19
N LEU A 127 -19.77 9.66 1.22
CA LEU A 127 -18.96 8.59 1.78
C LEU A 127 -19.69 7.27 1.53
N ALA A 128 -19.15 6.47 0.63
CA ALA A 128 -19.69 5.14 0.35
C ALA A 128 -19.06 4.12 1.32
N PRO A 129 -19.81 3.08 1.71
CA PRO A 129 -19.21 1.92 2.34
C PRO A 129 -18.21 1.26 1.40
N ALA A 130 -17.15 0.68 1.96
CA ALA A 130 -16.25 -0.19 1.23
C ALA A 130 -17.06 -1.30 0.54
N PRO A 131 -16.77 -1.63 -0.74
CA PRO A 131 -17.48 -2.68 -1.46
C PRO A 131 -17.47 -3.98 -0.66
N ASN A 132 -18.64 -4.56 -0.44
CA ASN A 132 -18.80 -5.73 0.44
C ASN A 132 -18.38 -7.06 -0.24
N GLU A 133 -18.10 -7.06 -1.55
CA GLU A 133 -18.12 -8.28 -2.35
C GLU A 133 -16.78 -8.68 -2.99
N GLN A 134 -15.81 -7.78 -3.19
CA GLN A 134 -14.44 -8.15 -3.60
C GLN A 134 -13.48 -6.95 -3.50
N LEU A 135 -12.23 -7.22 -3.11
CA LEU A 135 -11.15 -6.24 -3.20
C LEU A 135 -10.88 -5.88 -4.67
N PRO A 136 -10.40 -4.66 -4.94
CA PRO A 136 -10.00 -4.24 -6.28
C PRO A 136 -8.91 -5.18 -6.80
N ARG A 137 -9.02 -5.60 -8.07
CA ARG A 137 -8.00 -6.39 -8.74
C ARG A 137 -6.74 -5.56 -8.93
N VAL A 138 -5.61 -6.06 -8.46
CA VAL A 138 -4.31 -5.36 -8.51
C VAL A 138 -3.41 -5.99 -9.56
N ALA A 139 -2.85 -5.16 -10.45
CA ALA A 139 -1.79 -5.56 -11.36
C ALA A 139 -0.44 -5.00 -10.90
N PHE A 140 0.59 -5.84 -10.83
CA PHE A 140 1.97 -5.39 -10.74
C PHE A 140 2.57 -5.36 -12.14
N VAL A 141 3.09 -4.21 -12.56
CA VAL A 141 3.72 -4.01 -13.87
C VAL A 141 5.18 -3.63 -13.66
N PHE A 142 6.11 -4.53 -13.98
CA PHE A 142 7.54 -4.31 -13.80
C PHE A 142 8.11 -3.62 -15.03
N ALA A 143 8.61 -2.39 -14.84
CA ALA A 143 9.17 -1.57 -15.92
C ALA A 143 10.55 -2.08 -16.38
N ASN A 144 11.01 -1.59 -17.52
CA ASN A 144 12.39 -1.78 -17.97
C ASN A 144 13.33 -0.74 -17.31
N GLU A 145 14.59 -0.72 -17.73
CA GLU A 145 15.64 0.18 -17.22
C GLU A 145 15.61 1.60 -17.81
N GLU A 146 14.54 1.97 -18.52
CA GLU A 146 14.43 3.31 -19.08
C GLU A 146 14.25 4.34 -17.95
N GLU A 147 15.02 5.42 -18.00
CA GLU A 147 15.08 6.44 -16.92
C GLU A 147 15.66 5.91 -15.59
N TRP A 148 16.40 4.80 -15.63
CA TRP A 148 17.16 4.30 -14.48
C TRP A 148 18.14 5.33 -13.93
N ASP A 149 18.17 5.42 -12.60
CA ASP A 149 19.09 6.20 -11.78
C ASP A 149 19.55 5.32 -10.60
N SER A 150 20.63 5.65 -9.88
CA SER A 150 21.05 4.86 -8.70
C SER A 150 20.21 5.14 -7.45
N ASP A 151 19.55 6.30 -7.38
CA ASP A 151 19.01 6.84 -6.13
C ASP A 151 17.49 6.63 -5.95
N PHE A 152 16.82 6.07 -6.96
CA PHE A 152 15.36 5.92 -7.05
C PHE A 152 14.71 5.08 -5.94
N ALA A 153 15.47 4.34 -5.13
CA ALA A 153 14.97 3.51 -4.02
C ALA A 153 15.61 3.82 -2.67
N SER A 154 16.39 4.90 -2.59
CA SER A 154 17.18 5.26 -1.41
C SER A 154 16.34 5.36 -0.12
N ASP A 155 15.12 5.89 -0.20
CA ASP A 155 14.18 6.00 0.92
C ASP A 155 13.67 4.63 1.40
N LEU A 156 13.39 3.70 0.48
CA LEU A 156 12.95 2.34 0.81
C LEU A 156 14.08 1.51 1.42
N ILE A 157 15.31 1.63 0.89
CA ILE A 157 16.52 0.97 1.41
C ILE A 157 16.83 1.48 2.83
N ALA A 158 16.71 2.79 3.06
CA ALA A 158 16.92 3.38 4.37
C ALA A 158 15.91 2.87 5.41
N ARG A 159 14.65 2.69 5.00
CA ARG A 159 13.52 2.32 5.87
C ARG A 159 13.48 0.85 6.27
N SER A 160 13.81 -0.06 5.36
CA SER A 160 13.54 -1.50 5.56
C SER A 160 14.81 -2.32 5.51
N ASN A 161 15.15 -2.94 6.64
CA ASN A 161 16.27 -3.89 6.71
C ASN A 161 16.09 -5.07 5.75
N ASN A 162 14.86 -5.58 5.59
CA ASN A 162 14.60 -6.67 4.64
C ASN A 162 14.81 -6.23 3.19
N TYR A 163 14.40 -5.00 2.86
CA TYR A 163 14.62 -4.41 1.55
C TYR A 163 16.12 -4.27 1.27
N ARG A 164 16.87 -3.67 2.20
CA ARG A 164 18.33 -3.52 2.11
C ARG A 164 19.04 -4.86 1.94
N GLN A 165 18.72 -5.85 2.77
CA GLN A 165 19.29 -7.20 2.70
C GLN A 165 19.02 -7.87 1.36
N THR A 166 17.85 -7.62 0.76
CA THR A 166 17.51 -8.15 -0.57
C THR A 166 18.42 -7.57 -1.64
N CYS A 167 18.64 -6.25 -1.63
CA CYS A 167 19.58 -5.59 -2.56
C CYS A 167 21.02 -6.10 -2.37
N GLU A 168 21.50 -6.14 -1.12
CA GLU A 168 22.83 -6.66 -0.79
C GLU A 168 23.00 -8.14 -1.23
N SER A 169 21.96 -8.95 -1.08
CA SER A 169 21.99 -10.36 -1.49
C SER A 169 22.08 -10.51 -3.01
N ALA A 170 21.35 -9.69 -3.79
CA ALA A 170 21.45 -9.70 -5.25
C ALA A 170 22.86 -9.35 -5.73
N GLU A 171 23.45 -8.31 -5.15
CA GLU A 171 24.82 -7.87 -5.46
C GLU A 171 25.85 -8.96 -5.11
N GLN A 172 25.74 -9.57 -3.92
CA GLN A 172 26.63 -10.65 -3.49
C GLN A 172 26.53 -11.87 -4.40
N LEU A 173 25.32 -12.29 -4.77
CA LEU A 173 25.09 -13.41 -5.69
C LEU A 173 25.67 -13.10 -7.08
N ALA A 174 25.46 -11.89 -7.60
CA ALA A 174 26.01 -11.48 -8.89
C ALA A 174 27.54 -11.43 -8.90
N ALA A 175 28.15 -10.90 -7.83
CA ALA A 175 29.59 -10.73 -7.68
C ALA A 175 30.34 -12.05 -7.51
N ALA A 176 29.69 -13.09 -6.98
CA ALA A 176 30.30 -14.41 -6.76
C ALA A 176 30.87 -15.05 -8.04
N HIS A 177 30.41 -14.64 -9.23
CA HIS A 177 30.73 -15.32 -10.48
C HIS A 177 31.10 -14.40 -11.66
N GLY A 178 31.92 -13.38 -11.41
CA GLY A 178 32.63 -12.65 -12.47
C GLY A 178 31.93 -11.37 -12.93
N THR A 179 31.67 -11.25 -14.23
CA THR A 179 31.21 -9.98 -14.84
C THR A 179 29.68 -9.90 -14.91
N PHE A 180 29.11 -8.82 -14.39
CA PHE A 180 27.67 -8.54 -14.45
C PHE A 180 27.39 -7.06 -14.76
N ASN A 181 26.13 -6.74 -15.00
CA ASN A 181 25.65 -5.38 -15.20
C ASN A 181 25.02 -4.88 -13.90
N GLU A 182 25.74 -4.03 -13.17
CA GLU A 182 25.32 -3.51 -11.87
C GLU A 182 23.93 -2.85 -11.92
N ALA A 183 23.62 -2.08 -12.98
CA ALA A 183 22.33 -1.40 -13.10
C ALA A 183 21.15 -2.38 -13.27
N GLU A 184 21.32 -3.47 -14.01
CA GLU A 184 20.25 -4.46 -14.21
C GLU A 184 20.01 -5.30 -12.95
N ILE A 185 21.07 -5.68 -12.25
CA ILE A 185 20.98 -6.39 -10.96
C ILE A 185 20.31 -5.50 -9.92
N ALA A 186 20.73 -4.23 -9.82
CA ALA A 186 20.13 -3.27 -8.92
C ALA A 186 18.65 -3.03 -9.27
N LEU A 187 18.28 -2.89 -10.55
CA LEU A 187 16.89 -2.72 -10.96
C LEU A 187 16.03 -3.91 -10.55
N PHE A 188 16.47 -5.12 -10.90
CA PHE A 188 15.80 -6.35 -10.52
C PHE A 188 15.60 -6.45 -9.00
N ALA A 189 16.68 -6.22 -8.23
CA ALA A 189 16.65 -6.36 -6.78
C ALA A 189 15.67 -5.37 -6.14
N ASN A 190 15.65 -4.12 -6.61
CA ASN A 190 14.72 -3.11 -6.12
C ASN A 190 13.27 -3.39 -6.53
N GLN A 191 13.04 -3.85 -7.76
CA GLN A 191 11.72 -4.27 -8.22
C GLN A 191 11.17 -5.43 -7.38
N PHE A 192 11.98 -6.46 -7.16
CA PHE A 192 11.63 -7.61 -6.34
C PHE A 192 11.38 -7.21 -4.88
N ALA A 193 12.29 -6.45 -4.27
CA ALA A 193 12.17 -5.98 -2.89
C ALA A 193 10.92 -5.10 -2.67
N THR A 194 10.57 -4.27 -3.66
CA THR A 194 9.35 -3.45 -3.62
C THR A 194 8.10 -4.31 -3.69
N ALA A 195 8.05 -5.28 -4.61
CA ALA A 195 6.92 -6.20 -4.71
C ALA A 195 6.72 -7.03 -3.43
N GLU A 196 7.81 -7.54 -2.84
CA GLU A 196 7.75 -8.25 -1.56
C GLU A 196 7.34 -7.34 -0.40
N MET A 197 7.80 -6.08 -0.37
CA MET A 197 7.32 -5.09 0.61
C MET A 197 5.81 -4.86 0.49
N LEU A 198 5.28 -4.71 -0.73
CA LEU A 198 3.84 -4.58 -0.97
C LEU A 198 3.07 -5.81 -0.47
N ARG A 199 3.57 -7.02 -0.76
CA ARG A 199 2.97 -8.29 -0.27
C ARG A 199 2.97 -8.38 1.25
N GLN A 200 4.05 -7.99 1.91
CA GLN A 200 4.15 -7.94 3.37
C GLN A 200 3.14 -6.96 4.00
N LEU A 201 2.75 -5.91 3.26
CA LEU A 201 1.72 -4.96 3.68
C LEU A 201 0.29 -5.47 3.37
N GLY A 202 0.16 -6.66 2.76
CA GLY A 202 -1.10 -7.29 2.40
C GLY A 202 -1.58 -6.99 0.97
N ILE A 203 -0.75 -6.37 0.12
CA ILE A 203 -1.06 -6.09 -1.28
C ILE A 203 -0.48 -7.22 -2.15
N ALA A 204 -1.33 -8.15 -2.57
CA ALA A 204 -0.97 -9.20 -3.51
C ALA A 204 -1.45 -8.84 -4.94
N PRO A 205 -0.69 -9.17 -5.99
CA PRO A 205 -1.15 -9.00 -7.36
C PRO A 205 -2.10 -10.13 -7.78
N ASP A 206 -3.18 -9.77 -8.46
CA ASP A 206 -4.03 -10.68 -9.24
C ASP A 206 -3.48 -10.87 -10.66
N VAL A 207 -2.71 -9.88 -11.14
CA VAL A 207 -2.09 -9.86 -12.46
C VAL A 207 -0.64 -9.42 -12.31
N ILE A 208 0.28 -10.13 -12.95
CA ILE A 208 1.70 -9.79 -12.98
C ILE A 208 2.07 -9.58 -14.44
N CYS A 209 2.71 -8.45 -14.74
CA CYS A 209 3.18 -8.10 -16.07
C CYS A 209 4.64 -7.64 -16.04
N GLY A 210 5.47 -8.15 -16.93
CA GLY A 210 6.85 -7.71 -17.11
C GLY A 210 7.05 -6.98 -18.44
N TYR A 211 7.87 -5.93 -18.44
CA TYR A 211 8.29 -5.20 -19.64
C TYR A 211 9.81 -5.21 -19.76
N GLY A 212 10.35 -5.94 -20.74
CA GLY A 212 11.78 -6.01 -21.01
C GLY A 212 12.57 -6.59 -19.84
N THR A 213 13.40 -5.79 -19.17
CA THR A 213 14.12 -6.23 -17.95
C THR A 213 13.21 -6.42 -16.74
N GLY A 214 12.00 -5.87 -16.74
CA GLY A 214 11.01 -6.15 -15.70
C GLY A 214 10.50 -7.60 -15.69
N ASP A 215 10.68 -8.35 -16.78
CA ASP A 215 10.25 -9.75 -16.88
C ASP A 215 10.92 -10.65 -15.84
N TYR A 216 12.14 -10.34 -15.39
CA TYR A 216 12.85 -11.13 -14.38
C TYR A 216 12.21 -10.98 -13.00
N ALA A 217 11.84 -9.76 -12.61
CA ALA A 217 11.10 -9.51 -11.38
C ALA A 217 9.70 -10.12 -11.44
N ALA A 218 9.01 -9.99 -12.59
CA ALA A 218 7.70 -10.60 -12.82
C ALA A 218 7.75 -12.14 -12.69
N ALA A 219 8.75 -12.77 -13.29
CA ALA A 219 8.98 -14.22 -13.20
C ALA A 219 9.28 -14.65 -11.76
N CYS A 220 10.09 -13.89 -11.02
CA CYS A 220 10.39 -14.24 -9.64
C CYS A 220 9.17 -14.08 -8.71
N ILE A 221 8.39 -13.01 -8.86
CA ILE A 221 7.22 -12.72 -8.01
C ILE A 221 6.05 -13.67 -8.29
N SER A 222 5.92 -14.15 -9.53
CA SER A 222 4.95 -15.18 -9.89
C SER A 222 5.35 -16.59 -9.42
N GLY A 223 6.59 -16.78 -8.95
CA GLY A 223 7.12 -18.08 -8.55
C GLY A 223 7.63 -18.96 -9.71
N ALA A 224 7.81 -18.38 -10.91
CA ALA A 224 8.34 -19.07 -12.08
C ALA A 224 9.78 -19.55 -11.90
N ILE A 225 10.57 -18.67 -11.31
CA ILE A 225 11.99 -18.82 -11.07
C ILE A 225 12.26 -18.33 -9.66
N THR A 226 13.34 -18.81 -9.05
CA THR A 226 13.78 -18.28 -7.78
C THR A 226 14.50 -16.95 -7.94
N PHE A 227 14.70 -16.24 -6.82
CA PHE A 227 15.49 -15.02 -6.80
C PHE A 227 16.93 -15.25 -7.29
N SER A 228 17.54 -16.38 -6.91
CA SER A 228 18.90 -16.74 -7.36
C SER A 228 18.92 -17.00 -8.87
N ASP A 229 17.92 -17.71 -9.39
CA ASP A 229 17.82 -18.01 -10.83
C ASP A 229 17.76 -16.70 -11.65
N ALA A 230 16.99 -15.72 -11.19
CA ALA A 230 16.89 -14.42 -11.86
C ALA A 230 18.23 -13.68 -11.90
N VAL A 231 18.96 -13.65 -10.77
CA VAL A 231 20.29 -13.05 -10.69
C VAL A 231 21.27 -13.77 -11.62
N ASP A 232 21.24 -15.10 -11.64
CA ASP A 232 22.09 -15.90 -12.51
C ASP A 232 21.78 -15.67 -13.99
N LEU A 233 20.50 -15.62 -14.38
CA LEU A 233 20.10 -15.32 -15.76
C LEU A 233 20.62 -13.95 -16.21
N LEU A 234 20.48 -12.91 -15.38
CA LEU A 234 20.97 -11.56 -15.67
C LEU A 234 22.51 -11.50 -15.79
N ARG A 235 23.21 -12.25 -14.93
CA ARG A 235 24.68 -12.38 -14.97
C ARG A 235 25.15 -13.10 -16.23
N HIS A 236 24.57 -14.26 -16.53
CA HIS A 236 24.89 -15.04 -17.72
C HIS A 236 24.59 -14.24 -19.00
N ARG A 237 23.49 -13.48 -19.01
CA ARG A 237 23.17 -12.54 -20.08
C ARG A 237 24.28 -11.54 -20.32
N THR A 238 24.73 -10.87 -19.25
CA THR A 238 25.80 -9.88 -19.36
C THR A 238 27.08 -10.48 -19.93
N THR A 239 27.46 -11.66 -19.45
CA THR A 239 28.67 -12.35 -19.91
C THR A 239 28.59 -12.72 -21.39
N LEU A 240 27.46 -13.29 -21.82
CA LEU A 240 27.25 -13.69 -23.21
C LEU A 240 27.26 -12.49 -24.15
N LEU A 241 26.58 -11.40 -23.80
CA LEU A 241 26.54 -10.22 -24.67
C LEU A 241 27.89 -9.54 -24.82
N LYS A 242 28.69 -9.51 -23.74
CA LYS A 242 30.08 -9.05 -23.83
C LYS A 242 30.90 -9.92 -24.78
N SER A 243 30.68 -11.23 -24.80
CA SER A 243 31.39 -12.16 -25.70
C SER A 243 31.03 -11.96 -27.17
N LEU A 244 29.79 -11.53 -27.48
CA LEU A 244 29.36 -11.28 -28.86
C LEU A 244 29.95 -9.99 -29.45
N ASN A 245 30.46 -9.08 -28.61
CA ASN A 245 31.05 -7.79 -29.01
C ASN A 245 30.18 -7.00 -30.01
N LEU A 246 28.85 -7.06 -29.84
CA LEU A 246 27.90 -6.42 -30.73
C LEU A 246 27.86 -4.91 -30.47
N ARG A 247 27.82 -4.13 -31.55
CA ARG A 247 27.58 -2.69 -31.52
C ARG A 247 26.28 -2.39 -32.21
N THR A 248 25.24 -2.16 -31.42
CA THR A 248 23.90 -1.87 -31.92
C THR A 248 23.38 -0.56 -31.35
N ILE A 249 22.56 0.12 -32.13
CA ILE A 249 21.91 1.37 -31.75
C ILE A 249 20.40 1.15 -31.84
N HIS A 250 19.69 1.50 -30.76
CA HIS A 250 18.25 1.43 -30.74
C HIS A 250 17.65 2.71 -31.33
N VAL A 251 16.80 2.55 -32.34
CA VAL A 251 16.09 3.64 -33.02
C VAL A 251 14.60 3.45 -32.81
N ARG A 252 13.94 4.44 -32.23
CA ARG A 252 12.47 4.48 -32.14
C ARG A 252 11.91 5.00 -33.46
N VAL A 253 10.88 4.33 -33.97
CA VAL A 253 10.34 4.56 -35.30
C VAL A 253 8.81 4.66 -35.23
N ALA A 254 8.24 5.70 -35.86
CA ALA A 254 6.80 5.89 -35.94
C ALA A 254 6.23 5.22 -37.21
N ALA A 255 6.03 3.90 -37.16
CA ALA A 255 5.51 3.12 -38.28
C ALA A 255 4.86 1.80 -37.84
N LYS A 256 4.01 1.23 -38.70
CA LYS A 256 3.58 -0.19 -38.60
C LYS A 256 4.70 -1.13 -39.03
N SER A 257 4.74 -2.34 -38.48
CA SER A 257 5.72 -3.37 -38.81
C SER A 257 5.82 -3.61 -40.33
N ASP A 258 4.70 -3.86 -41.01
CA ASP A 258 4.68 -4.11 -42.47
C ASP A 258 5.17 -2.90 -43.30
N SER A 259 4.98 -1.67 -42.81
CA SER A 259 5.46 -0.47 -43.50
C SER A 259 6.96 -0.29 -43.33
N LEU A 260 7.45 -0.54 -42.11
CA LEU A 260 8.88 -0.53 -41.79
C LEU A 260 9.64 -1.60 -42.58
N GLU A 261 9.13 -2.84 -42.59
CA GLU A 261 9.76 -3.96 -43.30
C GLU A 261 9.81 -3.73 -44.81
N ARG A 262 8.78 -3.11 -45.40
CA ARG A 262 8.81 -2.70 -46.81
C ARG A 262 9.83 -1.59 -47.07
N ALA A 263 9.91 -0.59 -46.19
CA ALA A 263 10.86 0.51 -46.33
C ALA A 263 12.32 0.05 -46.20
N LEU A 264 12.57 -0.94 -45.33
CA LEU A 264 13.90 -1.47 -45.04
C LEU A 264 14.16 -2.85 -45.67
N ALA A 265 13.42 -3.23 -46.71
CA ALA A 265 13.52 -4.55 -47.35
C ALA A 265 14.94 -4.86 -47.87
N ALA A 266 15.71 -3.84 -48.26
CA ALA A 266 17.11 -3.99 -48.68
C ALA A 266 18.09 -4.19 -47.51
N HIS A 267 17.64 -3.97 -46.27
CA HIS A 267 18.48 -3.90 -45.06
C HIS A 267 18.08 -4.96 -44.01
N VAL A 268 17.33 -6.00 -44.37
CA VAL A 268 16.76 -6.99 -43.43
C VAL A 268 17.79 -7.66 -42.51
N SER A 269 19.05 -7.80 -42.94
CA SER A 269 20.13 -8.35 -42.11
C SER A 269 20.83 -7.34 -41.19
N GLN A 270 20.53 -6.04 -41.35
CA GLN A 270 21.23 -4.93 -40.69
C GLN A 270 20.43 -4.35 -39.51
N TYR A 271 19.15 -4.72 -39.38
CA TYR A 271 18.29 -4.35 -38.25
C TYR A 271 17.47 -5.54 -37.73
N SER A 272 16.87 -5.35 -36.56
CA SER A 272 15.83 -6.22 -36.02
C SER A 272 14.78 -5.36 -35.33
N ILE A 273 13.51 -5.74 -35.37
CA ILE A 273 12.51 -5.13 -34.50
C ILE A 273 12.79 -5.60 -33.08
N ALA A 274 13.14 -4.67 -32.19
CA ALA A 274 13.44 -4.91 -30.78
C ALA A 274 12.22 -4.75 -29.88
N ALA A 275 11.30 -3.86 -30.24
CA ALA A 275 10.03 -3.75 -29.56
C ALA A 275 8.91 -3.28 -30.50
N VAL A 276 7.72 -3.84 -30.30
CA VAL A 276 6.44 -3.34 -30.78
C VAL A 276 5.76 -2.67 -29.58
N ILE A 277 5.84 -1.35 -29.52
CA ILE A 277 5.33 -0.54 -28.41
C ILE A 277 3.84 -0.29 -28.59
N ALA A 278 3.45 0.06 -29.82
CA ALA A 278 2.06 0.25 -30.25
C ALA A 278 1.93 -0.05 -31.74
N ALA A 279 0.70 0.04 -32.28
CA ALA A 279 0.43 -0.26 -33.68
C ALA A 279 1.30 0.55 -34.67
N GLU A 280 1.67 1.78 -34.33
CA GLU A 280 2.50 2.67 -35.16
C GLU A 280 3.75 3.17 -34.41
N GLU A 281 4.20 2.44 -33.39
CA GLU A 281 5.39 2.79 -32.63
C GLU A 281 6.26 1.56 -32.36
N LEU A 282 7.46 1.57 -32.93
CA LEU A 282 8.41 0.48 -32.88
C LEU A 282 9.75 0.95 -32.32
N ILE A 283 10.54 0.01 -31.79
CA ILE A 283 11.97 0.19 -31.55
C ILE A 283 12.68 -0.84 -32.40
N ILE A 284 13.63 -0.40 -33.22
CA ILE A 284 14.53 -1.28 -33.96
C ILE A 284 15.92 -1.25 -33.35
N SER A 285 16.59 -2.40 -33.35
CA SER A 285 18.02 -2.52 -33.07
C SER A 285 18.77 -2.58 -34.39
N VAL A 286 19.69 -1.64 -34.60
CA VAL A 286 20.43 -1.46 -35.85
C VAL A 286 21.91 -1.68 -35.59
N GLN A 287 22.61 -2.40 -36.45
CA GLN A 287 24.08 -2.48 -36.37
C GLN A 287 24.70 -1.10 -36.58
N GLN A 288 25.62 -0.71 -35.70
CA GLN A 288 26.18 0.65 -35.67
C GLN A 288 26.75 1.08 -37.03
N ASP A 289 27.41 0.17 -37.75
CA ASP A 289 28.04 0.44 -39.05
C ASP A 289 27.02 0.72 -40.17
N HIS A 290 25.75 0.34 -39.98
CA HIS A 290 24.66 0.52 -40.94
C HIS A 290 23.66 1.61 -40.53
N LEU A 291 23.94 2.36 -39.45
CA LEU A 291 22.99 3.37 -38.95
C LEU A 291 22.67 4.43 -40.02
N ASP A 292 23.66 4.93 -40.75
CA ASP A 292 23.44 5.99 -41.73
C ASP A 292 22.65 5.51 -42.95
N GLU A 293 22.85 4.26 -43.38
CA GLU A 293 22.07 3.63 -44.46
C GLU A 293 20.60 3.48 -44.05
N ILE A 294 20.34 2.99 -42.83
CA ILE A 294 18.99 2.87 -42.27
C ILE A 294 18.33 4.24 -42.12
N ARG A 295 19.07 5.26 -41.66
CA ARG A 295 18.54 6.63 -41.53
C ARG A 295 18.15 7.22 -42.88
N ALA A 296 18.95 7.00 -43.92
CA ALA A 296 18.61 7.43 -45.27
C ALA A 296 17.34 6.74 -45.77
N ALA A 297 17.24 5.41 -45.62
CA ALA A 297 16.06 4.65 -46.02
C ALA A 297 14.79 5.07 -45.27
N LEU A 298 14.86 5.31 -43.96
CA LEU A 298 13.73 5.83 -43.16
C LEU A 298 13.31 7.23 -43.63
N THR A 299 14.29 8.09 -43.95
CA THR A 299 14.03 9.46 -44.45
C THR A 299 13.35 9.43 -45.81
N ASP A 300 13.84 8.59 -46.74
CA ASP A 300 13.27 8.42 -48.08
C ASP A 300 11.83 7.86 -48.02
N ALA A 301 11.59 6.96 -47.07
CA ALA A 301 10.26 6.41 -46.78
C ALA A 301 9.35 7.39 -46.00
N ARG A 302 9.85 8.57 -45.60
CA ARG A 302 9.14 9.57 -44.77
C ARG A 302 8.64 8.99 -43.45
N ILE A 303 9.45 8.14 -42.82
CA ILE A 303 9.17 7.55 -41.52
C ILE A 303 9.91 8.35 -40.46
N ASP A 304 9.18 8.92 -39.50
CA ASP A 304 9.77 9.65 -38.38
C ASP A 304 10.53 8.69 -37.46
N TYR A 305 11.73 9.09 -37.03
CA TYR A 305 12.57 8.28 -36.17
C TYR A 305 13.37 9.12 -35.16
N ARG A 306 13.77 8.47 -34.06
CA ARG A 306 14.63 9.07 -33.03
C ARG A 306 15.59 8.03 -32.47
N ILE A 307 16.87 8.38 -32.39
CA ILE A 307 17.87 7.54 -31.71
C ILE A 307 17.60 7.57 -30.21
N THR A 308 17.61 6.39 -29.59
CA THR A 308 17.44 6.24 -28.15
C THR A 308 18.78 6.23 -27.43
N THR A 309 18.78 6.52 -26.13
CA THR A 309 19.98 6.52 -25.29
C THR A 309 20.38 5.12 -24.81
N ILE A 310 19.46 4.16 -24.85
CA ILE A 310 19.67 2.79 -24.36
C ILE A 310 20.07 1.91 -25.53
N ASN A 311 21.37 1.77 -25.73
CA ASN A 311 21.95 0.98 -26.81
C ASN A 311 22.38 -0.38 -26.27
N LYS A 312 21.52 -1.38 -26.44
CA LYS A 312 21.84 -2.76 -26.12
C LYS A 312 21.42 -3.68 -27.27
N PRO A 313 22.12 -4.79 -27.54
CA PRO A 313 21.80 -5.67 -28.65
C PRO A 313 20.62 -6.61 -28.41
N HIS A 314 19.93 -6.53 -27.27
CA HIS A 314 18.83 -7.42 -26.94
C HIS A 314 17.64 -7.28 -27.90
N HIS A 315 16.77 -8.29 -27.87
CA HIS A 315 15.56 -8.38 -28.67
C HIS A 315 15.87 -8.27 -30.17
N SER A 316 16.99 -8.88 -30.58
CA SER A 316 17.43 -8.83 -31.96
C SER A 316 17.93 -10.18 -32.45
N GLN A 317 17.87 -10.39 -33.76
CA GLN A 317 18.51 -11.54 -34.39
C GLN A 317 20.02 -11.62 -34.09
N PHE A 318 20.67 -10.50 -33.74
CA PHE A 318 22.12 -10.45 -33.48
C PHE A 318 22.53 -11.24 -32.24
N VAL A 319 21.62 -11.44 -31.28
CA VAL A 319 21.89 -12.25 -30.08
C VAL A 319 21.62 -13.75 -30.29
N GLY A 320 21.16 -14.15 -31.47
CA GLY A 320 20.89 -15.55 -31.85
C GLY A 320 21.98 -16.55 -31.44
N PRO A 321 23.29 -16.27 -31.63
CA PRO A 321 24.36 -17.18 -31.20
C PRO A 321 24.42 -17.46 -29.69
N ALA A 322 23.85 -16.58 -28.86
CA ALA A 322 23.77 -16.75 -27.41
C ALA A 322 22.48 -17.48 -26.95
N THR A 323 21.45 -17.54 -27.80
CA THR A 323 20.12 -18.11 -27.50
C THR A 323 20.20 -19.57 -27.06
N GLU A 324 20.96 -20.41 -27.77
CA GLU A 324 21.05 -21.85 -27.46
C GLU A 324 21.80 -22.13 -26.15
N THR A 325 22.85 -21.34 -25.86
CA THR A 325 23.55 -21.44 -24.57
C THR A 325 22.66 -21.03 -23.41
N MET A 326 21.79 -20.04 -23.61
CA MET A 326 20.81 -19.62 -22.60
C MET A 326 19.68 -20.63 -22.41
N ASN A 327 19.14 -21.19 -23.48
CA ASN A 327 18.09 -22.20 -23.39
C ASN A 327 18.57 -23.45 -22.63
N ARG A 328 19.82 -23.90 -22.85
CA ARG A 328 20.41 -24.99 -22.06
C ARG A 328 20.55 -24.66 -20.58
N PHE A 329 20.83 -23.40 -20.24
CA PHE A 329 20.85 -22.95 -18.84
C PHE A 329 19.44 -22.94 -18.23
N HIS A 330 18.39 -22.72 -19.03
CA HIS A 330 17.00 -22.74 -18.57
C HIS A 330 16.43 -24.15 -18.35
N GLU A 331 16.92 -25.18 -19.05
CA GLU A 331 16.44 -26.58 -18.88
C GLU A 331 16.58 -27.10 -17.42
N THR A 332 17.35 -26.42 -16.57
CA THR A 332 17.46 -26.72 -15.14
C THR A 332 16.40 -26.03 -14.27
N MET A 333 15.48 -25.26 -14.86
CA MET A 333 14.49 -24.43 -14.15
C MET A 333 13.04 -24.90 -14.41
N PRO A 334 12.06 -24.55 -13.54
CA PRO A 334 10.67 -24.99 -13.70
C PRO A 334 9.99 -24.49 -15.00
N ALA A 335 9.16 -25.35 -15.57
CA ALA A 335 8.59 -25.22 -16.91
C ALA A 335 7.19 -24.57 -16.92
N GLU A 336 7.15 -23.26 -16.72
CA GLU A 336 6.04 -22.35 -17.06
C GLU A 336 5.18 -21.80 -15.91
N PRO A 337 5.22 -20.48 -15.71
CA PRO A 337 4.38 -19.76 -14.77
C PRO A 337 3.17 -19.05 -15.44
N ALA A 338 2.12 -18.77 -14.66
CA ALA A 338 0.92 -18.09 -15.12
C ALA A 338 0.99 -16.56 -14.88
N TRP A 339 1.76 -15.83 -15.69
CA TRP A 339 1.78 -14.35 -15.69
C TRP A 339 1.88 -13.80 -17.13
N ILE A 340 1.72 -12.49 -17.29
CA ILE A 340 1.68 -11.81 -18.59
C ILE A 340 3.08 -11.29 -18.93
N THR A 341 3.81 -11.92 -19.85
CA THR A 341 5.05 -11.30 -20.35
C THR A 341 4.78 -10.36 -21.52
N CYS A 342 5.48 -9.24 -21.60
CA CYS A 342 5.54 -8.46 -22.83
C CYS A 342 6.51 -9.09 -23.84
N CYS A 343 7.09 -10.26 -23.61
CA CYS A 343 8.02 -10.93 -24.51
C CYS A 343 7.50 -12.34 -24.83
N HIS A 344 6.59 -12.46 -25.80
CA HIS A 344 6.06 -13.74 -26.25
C HIS A 344 6.57 -14.11 -27.64
N THR A 345 6.53 -15.41 -27.95
CA THR A 345 6.56 -15.87 -29.35
C THR A 345 5.35 -15.36 -30.13
N PRO A 346 5.36 -15.40 -31.48
CA PRO A 346 4.22 -15.00 -32.30
C PRO A 346 2.89 -15.66 -31.93
N ASN A 347 2.92 -16.82 -31.29
CA ASN A 347 1.73 -17.58 -30.88
C ASN A 347 1.30 -17.31 -29.42
N GLY A 348 1.94 -16.37 -28.72
CA GLY A 348 1.63 -16.06 -27.33
C GLY A 348 2.14 -17.08 -26.31
N ALA A 349 2.93 -18.07 -26.73
CA ALA A 349 3.52 -19.06 -25.83
C ALA A 349 4.89 -18.60 -25.31
N TRP A 350 5.18 -18.90 -24.05
CA TRP A 350 6.53 -18.80 -23.51
C TRP A 350 7.42 -19.82 -24.22
N ALA A 351 8.58 -19.39 -24.72
CA ALA A 351 9.49 -20.29 -25.44
C ALA A 351 10.90 -20.31 -24.84
N GLY A 352 11.00 -20.02 -23.54
CA GLY A 352 12.25 -20.00 -22.80
C GLY A 352 13.00 -18.67 -22.88
N TRP A 353 13.96 -18.50 -21.96
CA TRP A 353 14.73 -17.26 -21.78
C TRP A 353 15.63 -16.91 -22.96
N GLY A 354 16.13 -17.88 -23.74
CA GLY A 354 16.88 -17.56 -24.95
C GLY A 354 16.00 -16.91 -26.01
N ASN A 355 14.79 -17.44 -26.23
CA ASN A 355 13.84 -16.83 -27.17
C ASN A 355 13.31 -15.48 -26.66
N HIS A 356 13.14 -15.32 -25.35
CA HIS A 356 12.84 -14.03 -24.72
C HIS A 356 13.83 -12.94 -25.15
N TRP A 357 15.13 -13.27 -25.22
CA TRP A 357 16.17 -12.30 -25.59
C TRP A 357 16.26 -12.02 -27.07
N GLN A 358 15.87 -12.96 -27.92
CA GLN A 358 15.93 -12.78 -29.38
C GLN A 358 14.66 -12.15 -29.93
N SER A 359 13.52 -12.42 -29.30
CA SER A 359 12.21 -11.97 -29.77
C SER A 359 11.96 -10.51 -29.43
N PRO A 360 11.20 -9.79 -30.27
CA PRO A 360 10.78 -8.43 -29.97
C PRO A 360 9.94 -8.37 -28.68
N ILE A 361 10.11 -7.31 -27.91
CA ILE A 361 9.19 -6.96 -26.82
C ILE A 361 7.85 -6.53 -27.44
N ARG A 362 6.78 -7.24 -27.16
CA ARG A 362 5.39 -7.01 -27.51
C ARG A 362 4.61 -6.31 -26.37
N LEU A 363 4.94 -5.04 -26.11
CA LEU A 363 4.21 -4.24 -25.13
C LEU A 363 2.76 -4.02 -25.55
N ASP A 364 2.50 -3.91 -26.86
CA ASP A 364 1.16 -3.87 -27.45
C ASP A 364 0.27 -5.05 -27.00
N GLN A 365 0.84 -6.26 -26.99
CA GLN A 365 0.15 -7.46 -26.51
C GLN A 365 0.03 -7.48 -24.99
N GLY A 366 1.07 -7.06 -24.26
CA GLY A 366 1.03 -6.89 -22.80
C GLY A 366 -0.13 -6.00 -22.34
N LEU A 367 -0.31 -4.85 -23.01
CA LEU A 367 -1.39 -3.91 -22.74
C LEU A 367 -2.76 -4.46 -23.14
N ALA A 368 -2.85 -5.18 -24.26
CA ALA A 368 -4.08 -5.86 -24.65
C ALA A 368 -4.51 -6.92 -23.61
N MET A 369 -3.56 -7.68 -23.07
CA MET A 369 -3.84 -8.66 -22.01
C MET A 369 -4.22 -7.99 -20.69
N LEU A 370 -3.53 -6.90 -20.29
CA LEU A 370 -3.92 -6.10 -19.11
C LEU A 370 -5.36 -5.59 -19.25
N ARG A 371 -5.74 -5.09 -20.43
CA ARG A 371 -7.11 -4.65 -20.72
C ARG A 371 -8.13 -5.78 -20.54
N GLN A 372 -7.80 -6.97 -21.05
CA GLN A 372 -8.64 -8.16 -20.91
C GLN A 372 -8.80 -8.62 -19.45
N LYS A 373 -7.74 -8.51 -18.64
CA LYS A 373 -7.81 -8.85 -17.20
C LYS A 373 -8.53 -7.79 -16.37
N SER A 374 -8.59 -6.55 -16.88
CA SER A 374 -9.31 -5.41 -16.31
C SER A 374 -8.96 -5.17 -14.83
N PRO A 375 -7.68 -4.91 -14.49
CA PRO A 375 -7.31 -4.57 -13.13
C PRO A 375 -7.94 -3.23 -12.72
N ASN A 376 -8.36 -3.10 -11.48
CA ASN A 376 -8.85 -1.84 -10.92
C ASN A 376 -7.68 -0.90 -10.59
N LEU A 377 -6.57 -1.47 -10.16
CA LEU A 377 -5.36 -0.77 -9.73
C LEU A 377 -4.14 -1.37 -10.42
N ILE A 378 -3.30 -0.51 -11.00
CA ILE A 378 -2.02 -0.87 -11.60
C ILE A 378 -0.92 -0.22 -10.78
N ILE A 379 0.02 -1.03 -10.30
CA ILE A 379 1.22 -0.57 -9.62
C ILE A 379 2.40 -0.84 -10.57
N GLN A 380 2.88 0.21 -11.21
CA GLN A 380 4.13 0.16 -11.97
C GLN A 380 5.30 0.16 -10.98
N ILE A 381 6.14 -0.86 -11.04
CA ILE A 381 7.31 -1.04 -10.20
C ILE A 381 8.56 -0.87 -11.06
N GLY A 382 9.20 0.29 -10.96
CA GLY A 382 10.42 0.63 -11.68
C GLY A 382 10.32 1.99 -12.40
N PRO A 383 11.48 2.57 -12.76
CA PRO A 383 11.53 3.81 -13.50
C PRO A 383 11.02 3.56 -14.92
N ASN A 384 10.03 4.34 -15.38
CA ASN A 384 9.65 4.54 -16.78
C ASN A 384 8.40 5.44 -16.81
N SER A 385 8.56 6.76 -16.90
CA SER A 385 7.43 7.69 -16.95
C SER A 385 6.55 7.52 -18.20
N ARG A 386 7.15 7.12 -19.33
CA ARG A 386 6.42 6.86 -20.58
C ARG A 386 5.50 5.64 -20.49
N LEU A 387 5.91 4.60 -19.77
CA LEU A 387 5.08 3.44 -19.50
C LEU A 387 3.89 3.84 -18.62
N GLU A 388 4.11 4.70 -17.62
CA GLU A 388 3.03 5.23 -16.78
C GLU A 388 2.01 6.03 -17.60
N GLU A 389 2.48 6.95 -18.45
CA GLU A 389 1.63 7.71 -19.38
C GLU A 389 0.82 6.78 -20.30
N ARG A 390 1.46 5.72 -20.82
CA ARG A 390 0.81 4.73 -21.69
C ARG A 390 -0.23 3.90 -20.94
N LEU A 391 0.09 3.42 -19.74
CA LEU A 391 -0.86 2.70 -18.88
C LEU A 391 -2.09 3.58 -18.61
N HIS A 392 -1.89 4.87 -18.32
CA HIS A 392 -2.99 5.81 -18.11
C HIS A 392 -3.84 6.03 -19.37
N SER A 393 -3.20 6.20 -20.53
CA SER A 393 -3.90 6.44 -21.79
C SER A 393 -4.63 5.21 -22.33
N GLU A 394 -4.06 4.01 -22.17
CA GLU A 394 -4.59 2.78 -22.77
C GLU A 394 -5.53 1.98 -21.85
N LEU A 395 -5.48 2.27 -20.54
CA LEU A 395 -6.28 1.64 -19.49
C LEU A 395 -6.91 2.72 -18.59
N PRO A 396 -7.74 3.65 -19.14
CA PRO A 396 -8.27 4.80 -18.40
C PRO A 396 -9.20 4.43 -17.23
N GLU A 397 -9.75 3.21 -17.24
CA GLU A 397 -10.60 2.68 -16.16
C GLU A 397 -9.79 2.21 -14.94
N SER A 398 -8.47 2.05 -15.09
CA SER A 398 -7.56 1.59 -14.03
C SER A 398 -6.87 2.78 -13.37
N GLN A 399 -6.82 2.81 -12.04
CA GLN A 399 -5.94 3.75 -11.33
C GLN A 399 -4.49 3.26 -11.47
N CYS A 400 -3.58 4.13 -11.89
CA CYS A 400 -2.17 3.79 -12.08
C CYS A 400 -1.29 4.54 -11.08
N TYR A 401 -0.38 3.82 -10.43
CA TYR A 401 0.63 4.37 -9.54
C TYR A 401 2.00 3.87 -9.97
N ARG A 402 2.97 4.77 -10.16
CA ARG A 402 4.37 4.40 -10.31
C ARG A 402 5.12 4.51 -8.97
N VAL A 403 5.87 3.46 -8.65
CA VAL A 403 6.80 3.37 -7.52
C VAL A 403 8.19 3.16 -8.10
N LEU A 404 9.23 3.58 -7.39
CA LEU A 404 10.64 3.54 -7.82
C LEU A 404 10.97 4.69 -8.79
N GLU A 405 10.79 5.92 -8.31
CA GLU A 405 11.04 7.12 -9.09
C GLU A 405 12.29 7.88 -8.65
N THR A 406 13.01 8.42 -9.61
CA THR A 406 14.19 9.27 -9.38
C THR A 406 13.81 10.50 -8.54
N GLY A 407 14.56 10.71 -7.45
CA GLY A 407 14.30 11.80 -6.49
C GLY A 407 12.99 11.67 -5.68
N GLY A 408 12.34 10.50 -5.74
CA GLY A 408 10.95 10.32 -5.30
C GLY A 408 10.71 10.08 -3.82
N GLN A 409 9.45 10.25 -3.42
CA GLN A 409 8.90 9.88 -2.11
C GLN A 409 8.21 8.50 -2.21
N ASN A 410 8.98 7.44 -2.52
CA ASN A 410 8.41 6.12 -2.82
C ASN A 410 7.57 5.58 -1.67
N TRP A 411 8.03 5.78 -0.43
CA TRP A 411 7.26 5.39 0.74
C TRP A 411 5.90 6.10 0.83
N GLU A 412 5.85 7.40 0.53
CA GLU A 412 4.59 8.14 0.50
C GLU A 412 3.62 7.56 -0.54
N LYS A 413 4.13 7.18 -1.72
CA LYS A 413 3.32 6.52 -2.77
C LYS A 413 2.81 5.15 -2.33
N ILE A 414 3.65 4.33 -1.69
CA ILE A 414 3.21 3.05 -1.09
C ILE A 414 2.10 3.30 -0.06
N LEU A 415 2.20 4.33 0.78
CA LEU A 415 1.15 4.68 1.73
C LEU A 415 -0.13 5.17 1.04
N GLN A 416 -0.03 5.92 -0.07
CA GLN A 416 -1.19 6.35 -0.87
C GLN A 416 -1.93 5.15 -1.48
N ILE A 417 -1.18 4.21 -2.06
CA ILE A 417 -1.70 2.94 -2.59
C ILE A 417 -2.41 2.16 -1.47
N LEU A 418 -1.77 1.98 -0.32
CA LEU A 418 -2.36 1.31 0.83
C LEU A 418 -3.62 2.01 1.33
N GLY A 419 -3.63 3.35 1.33
CA GLY A 419 -4.79 4.15 1.69
C GLY A 419 -5.98 3.87 0.77
N LYS A 420 -5.76 3.84 -0.54
CA LYS A 420 -6.81 3.51 -1.52
C LYS A 420 -7.34 2.09 -1.36
N LEU A 421 -6.46 1.12 -1.20
CA LEU A 421 -6.88 -0.26 -0.98
C LEU A 421 -7.62 -0.40 0.36
N TYR A 422 -7.21 0.31 1.41
CA TYR A 422 -7.91 0.34 2.70
C TYR A 422 -9.33 0.91 2.56
N GLU A 423 -9.50 2.00 1.81
CA GLU A 423 -10.83 2.58 1.49
C GLU A 423 -11.72 1.56 0.76
N CYS A 424 -11.13 0.71 -0.10
CA CYS A 424 -11.82 -0.38 -0.77
C CYS A 424 -12.03 -1.64 0.08
N GLY A 425 -11.61 -1.66 1.35
CA GLY A 425 -11.85 -2.78 2.26
C GLY A 425 -10.63 -3.62 2.62
N LEU A 426 -9.45 -3.34 2.06
CA LEU A 426 -8.21 -4.06 2.43
C LEU A 426 -7.93 -3.84 3.92
N ASN A 427 -7.51 -4.89 4.61
CA ASN A 427 -6.96 -4.79 5.96
C ASN A 427 -5.45 -4.93 5.85
N PRO A 428 -4.68 -3.81 5.83
CA PRO A 428 -3.23 -3.88 5.71
C PRO A 428 -2.61 -4.72 6.81
N THR A 429 -1.61 -5.50 6.44
CA THR A 429 -0.77 -6.20 7.41
C THR A 429 0.31 -5.24 7.88
N TRP A 430 0.15 -4.74 9.11
CA TRP A 430 1.17 -3.90 9.71
C TRP A 430 2.23 -4.80 10.32
N ALA A 431 3.48 -4.63 9.89
CA ALA A 431 4.60 -5.29 10.56
C ALA A 431 4.58 -4.88 12.05
N PRO A 432 4.80 -5.82 12.99
CA PRO A 432 4.99 -5.46 14.39
C PRO A 432 6.19 -4.52 14.48
N ARG A 433 5.95 -3.24 14.74
CA ARG A 433 7.02 -2.24 14.81
C ARG A 433 7.96 -2.60 15.96
N ARG A 434 9.26 -2.68 15.63
CA ARG A 434 10.31 -3.18 16.52
C ARG A 434 10.85 -2.15 17.52
N SER A 435 10.46 -0.89 17.39
CA SER A 435 10.94 0.19 18.26
C SER A 435 9.93 0.50 19.36
N ASN A 436 10.43 0.74 20.57
CA ASN A 436 9.68 1.36 21.66
C ASN A 436 9.22 2.79 21.33
N SER A 437 9.42 3.31 20.11
CA SER A 437 9.29 4.72 19.71
C SER A 437 7.86 5.23 19.56
N GLU A 438 6.85 4.36 19.63
CA GLU A 438 5.45 4.75 19.42
C GLU A 438 4.56 4.33 20.58
N ARG A 439 3.75 5.29 21.04
CA ARG A 439 2.87 5.14 22.20
C ARG A 439 1.44 4.97 21.74
N LYS A 440 0.72 4.07 22.42
CA LYS A 440 -0.73 3.98 22.26
C LYS A 440 -1.37 5.19 22.93
N LEU A 441 -2.11 5.97 22.16
CA LEU A 441 -2.80 7.16 22.62
C LEU A 441 -4.25 6.83 23.03
N ASP A 442 -4.79 7.61 23.97
CA ASP A 442 -6.23 7.63 24.25
C ASP A 442 -6.94 8.52 23.23
N LEU A 443 -7.02 8.02 21.99
CA LEU A 443 -7.67 8.73 20.89
C LEU A 443 -9.19 8.68 21.03
N PRO A 444 -9.91 9.70 20.50
CA PRO A 444 -11.35 9.65 20.37
C PRO A 444 -11.86 8.32 19.84
N THR A 445 -12.78 7.72 20.59
CA THR A 445 -13.47 6.47 20.23
C THR A 445 -14.67 6.76 19.35
N ARG A 446 -15.40 5.76 18.88
CA ARG A 446 -16.62 5.98 18.10
C ARG A 446 -17.74 6.61 18.96
N SER A 447 -18.68 7.32 18.33
CA SER A 447 -19.80 7.93 19.06
C SER A 447 -20.98 6.98 19.03
N PHE A 448 -21.46 6.55 20.19
CA PHE A 448 -22.67 5.75 20.22
C PHE A 448 -23.88 6.63 19.87
N ARG A 449 -24.60 6.25 18.82
CA ARG A 449 -25.94 6.77 18.55
C ARG A 449 -26.91 6.20 19.59
N ARG A 450 -27.03 6.92 20.70
CA ARG A 450 -27.87 6.50 21.84
C ARG A 450 -29.34 6.66 21.47
N GLN A 451 -30.09 5.58 21.62
CA GLN A 451 -31.54 5.60 21.66
C GLN A 451 -31.95 5.08 23.04
N SER A 452 -33.04 5.63 23.59
CA SER A 452 -33.59 5.15 24.85
C SER A 452 -34.32 3.84 24.61
N PHE A 453 -33.77 2.74 25.12
CA PHE A 453 -34.45 1.45 25.16
C PHE A 453 -34.85 1.19 26.61
N TRP A 454 -36.04 1.63 26.98
CA TRP A 454 -36.58 1.45 28.33
C TRP A 454 -37.85 0.60 28.27
N VAL A 455 -37.90 -0.48 29.06
CA VAL A 455 -39.13 -1.23 29.26
C VAL A 455 -39.89 -0.55 30.39
N THR A 456 -40.92 0.22 30.04
CA THR A 456 -41.84 0.74 31.05
C THR A 456 -42.68 -0.43 31.58
N PRO A 457 -42.56 -0.80 32.86
CA PRO A 457 -43.38 -1.88 33.40
C PRO A 457 -44.86 -1.47 33.31
N ASN A 458 -45.71 -2.39 32.85
CA ASN A 458 -47.15 -2.17 32.91
C ASN A 458 -47.53 -1.86 34.37
N PRO A 459 -48.35 -0.84 34.63
CA PRO A 459 -48.87 -0.63 35.97
C PRO A 459 -49.52 -1.94 36.42
N PRO A 460 -49.24 -2.42 37.65
CA PRO A 460 -49.78 -3.69 38.11
C PRO A 460 -51.30 -3.65 37.96
N GLN A 461 -51.87 -4.61 37.20
CA GLN A 461 -53.32 -4.80 37.16
C GLN A 461 -53.76 -5.14 38.58
N ILE A 462 -54.42 -4.20 39.23
CA ILE A 462 -54.91 -4.36 40.58
C ILE A 462 -56.12 -5.31 40.50
N ASN A 463 -55.88 -6.61 40.74
CA ASN A 463 -56.96 -7.51 41.15
C ASN A 463 -57.36 -7.13 42.59
N SER A 464 -58.60 -6.70 42.76
CA SER A 464 -59.17 -6.03 43.92
C SER A 464 -59.36 -6.91 45.18
N SER A 465 -58.46 -7.84 45.48
CA SER A 465 -58.67 -8.79 46.60
C SER A 465 -57.49 -9.04 47.56
N MET A 466 -56.36 -8.34 47.47
CA MET A 466 -55.36 -8.35 48.56
C MET A 466 -54.63 -7.01 48.74
N PRO A 467 -54.36 -6.55 49.98
CA PRO A 467 -53.58 -5.36 50.23
C PRO A 467 -52.09 -5.67 49.98
N LEU A 468 -51.53 -5.10 48.90
CA LEU A 468 -50.13 -5.27 48.53
C LEU A 468 -49.31 -4.06 49.04
N VAL A 469 -48.30 -4.33 49.87
CA VAL A 469 -47.23 -3.38 50.17
C VAL A 469 -46.43 -3.13 48.88
N ARG A 470 -46.61 -1.96 48.26
CA ARG A 470 -45.89 -1.53 47.04
C ARG A 470 -44.47 -1.03 47.35
N ALA A 471 -43.49 -1.48 46.58
CA ALA A 471 -42.12 -0.95 46.56
C ALA A 471 -42.05 0.49 45.99
N PRO A 472 -41.03 1.30 46.37
CA PRO A 472 -41.11 2.75 46.34
C PRO A 472 -40.58 3.35 45.02
N SER A 473 -41.47 3.84 44.16
CA SER A 473 -41.20 5.13 43.50
C SER A 473 -41.40 6.20 44.57
N MET A 474 -40.50 7.19 44.71
CA MET A 474 -40.64 8.31 45.64
C MET A 474 -42.01 8.98 45.47
N ARG A 475 -42.99 8.51 46.24
CA ARG A 475 -44.30 9.11 46.38
C ARG A 475 -44.41 9.39 47.87
N LEU A 476 -44.57 10.66 48.22
CA LEU A 476 -44.80 11.07 49.60
C LEU A 476 -46.04 10.31 50.09
N ARG A 477 -45.85 9.41 51.04
CA ARG A 477 -46.95 8.67 51.66
C ARG A 477 -47.44 9.45 52.86
N HIS A 478 -48.75 9.45 53.07
CA HIS A 478 -49.32 10.02 54.27
C HIS A 478 -48.89 9.19 55.49
N PRO A 479 -48.25 9.78 56.51
CA PRO A 479 -47.54 9.05 57.58
C PRO A 479 -48.44 8.19 58.48
N LEU A 480 -49.77 8.35 58.40
CA LEU A 480 -50.74 7.60 59.20
C LEU A 480 -51.69 6.71 58.39
N LEU A 481 -51.74 6.89 57.07
CA LEU A 481 -52.73 6.22 56.21
C LEU A 481 -52.09 5.26 55.19
N ASP A 482 -50.77 5.35 55.01
CA ASP A 482 -49.99 4.63 54.00
C ASP A 482 -50.51 4.80 52.55
N GLU A 483 -51.47 5.71 52.35
CA GLU A 483 -51.99 6.14 51.06
C GLU A 483 -51.06 7.17 50.41
N CYS A 484 -51.08 7.14 49.08
CA CYS A 484 -50.23 7.94 48.23
C CYS A 484 -50.78 9.37 48.07
N LEU A 485 -50.04 10.39 48.51
CA LEU A 485 -50.44 11.79 48.37
C LEU A 485 -50.10 12.31 46.97
N GLY A 486 -50.95 11.97 45.98
CA GLY A 486 -51.02 12.64 44.67
C GLY A 486 -49.92 12.30 43.64
N GLU A 487 -50.29 12.33 42.36
CA GLU A 487 -49.35 12.34 41.22
C GLU A 487 -49.03 13.80 40.88
N GLY A 488 -47.81 14.23 41.17
CA GLY A 488 -47.31 15.50 40.63
C GLY A 488 -47.15 15.36 39.12
N VAL A 489 -48.08 15.93 38.35
CA VAL A 489 -47.94 16.11 36.91
C VAL A 489 -46.78 17.07 36.68
N ALA A 490 -45.61 16.55 36.31
CA ALA A 490 -44.60 17.37 35.66
C ALA A 490 -45.10 17.62 34.22
N SER A 491 -45.68 18.79 33.99
CA SER A 491 -45.98 19.25 32.63
C SER A 491 -44.68 19.47 31.86
N GLU A 492 -44.59 18.94 30.64
CA GLU A 492 -43.46 19.09 29.71
C GLU A 492 -43.14 20.53 29.27
N ASN A 493 -43.85 21.55 29.77
CA ASN A 493 -43.47 22.94 29.58
C ASN A 493 -43.22 23.59 30.94
N GLY A 494 -41.97 23.97 31.19
CA GLY A 494 -41.55 24.62 32.42
C GLY A 494 -42.27 25.96 32.62
N GLN A 495 -43.32 25.96 33.42
CA GLN A 495 -43.79 27.13 34.16
C GLN A 495 -44.50 26.64 35.44
N ALA A 496 -43.81 26.81 36.56
CA ALA A 496 -44.40 26.63 37.88
C ALA A 496 -45.41 27.77 38.13
N ALA A 497 -46.66 27.42 38.43
CA ALA A 497 -47.60 28.32 39.08
C ALA A 497 -48.11 27.64 40.35
N ALA A 498 -47.69 28.19 41.49
CA ALA A 498 -48.16 27.80 42.80
C ALA A 498 -49.61 28.27 43.02
N ARG A 499 -50.45 27.38 43.54
CA ARG A 499 -51.42 27.69 44.60
C ARG A 499 -51.58 26.48 45.50
#